data_AF-A0A853MIW8-F1
#
_entry.id   AF-A0A853MIW8-F1
#
_cell.length_a   1.000
_cell.length_b   1.000
_cell.length_c   1.000
_cell.angle_alpha   90.00
_cell.angle_beta   90.00
_cell.angle_gamma   90.00
#
_symmetry.space_group_name_H-M   'P 1'
#
loop_
_entity.id
_entity.type
_entity.pdbx_description
1 polymer ?
#
loop_
_entity_poly.entity_id
_entity_poly.type
_entity_poly.pdbx_seq_one_letter_code
_entity_poly.pdbx_strand_id
1 'polypeptide(L)'
;MAIIKQTDNFSANFGEVLRSSSIFWITQNSTTKTTICLSNYWRFKNNLDVTILVSWRAMSGELLKRHKVEFVNTAVLNLAPPFDEFEGSCEIETFCLNNLRIPYSAIMAVYETKDSISMVHSYTRTYSHHEIEEGRTITDGHESCWTIYGGGAKFRALLLVTTVIMLCNHIIANSGSGVMMVEK
;
A
#
# COMPACT_ATOMS: atom_id res chain seq x y z
N MET A 1 18.88 -6.33 17.49
CA MET A 1 17.59 -6.92 17.09
C MET A 1 16.49 -6.19 17.85
N ALA A 2 15.88 -5.17 17.24
CA ALA A 2 14.78 -4.44 17.87
C ALA A 2 13.49 -5.24 17.66
N ILE A 3 13.10 -6.02 18.66
CA ILE A 3 11.81 -6.71 18.66
C ILE A 3 10.73 -5.66 18.93
N ILE A 4 9.69 -5.61 18.09
CA ILE A 4 8.52 -4.76 18.32
C ILE A 4 8.03 -5.00 19.74
N LYS A 5 7.96 -3.95 20.55
CA LYS A 5 7.42 -4.05 21.90
C LYS A 5 5.93 -4.37 21.79
N GLN A 6 5.58 -5.62 22.03
CA GLN A 6 4.24 -6.14 21.74
C GLN A 6 3.14 -5.41 22.53
N THR A 7 3.45 -4.89 23.71
CA THR A 7 2.53 -4.03 24.48
C THR A 7 2.11 -2.79 23.70
N ASP A 8 3.04 -2.19 22.97
CA ASP A 8 2.83 -0.95 22.22
C ASP A 8 2.09 -1.27 20.91
N ASN A 9 2.43 -2.40 20.28
CA ASN A 9 1.70 -2.92 19.12
C ASN A 9 0.23 -3.24 19.44
N PHE A 10 -0.04 -3.99 20.51
CA PHE A 10 -1.41 -4.35 20.92
C PHE A 10 -2.23 -3.15 21.41
N SER A 11 -1.59 -2.11 21.94
CA SER A 11 -2.26 -0.85 22.29
C SER A 11 -2.44 0.10 21.09
N ALA A 12 -1.94 -0.28 19.91
CA ALA A 12 -1.85 0.56 18.72
C ALA A 12 -1.13 1.90 18.98
N ASN A 13 -0.11 1.86 19.83
CA ASN A 13 0.72 3.00 20.17
C ASN A 13 1.88 3.12 19.17
N PHE A 14 1.56 3.63 17.99
CA PHE A 14 2.55 3.84 16.93
C PHE A 14 2.97 5.31 16.80
N GLY A 15 2.90 6.08 17.88
CA GLY A 15 3.07 7.52 17.82
C GLY A 15 1.94 8.26 17.10
N GLU A 16 2.16 9.53 16.79
CA GLU A 16 1.19 10.37 16.10
C GLU A 16 1.33 10.24 14.59
N VAL A 17 0.29 9.72 13.93
CA VAL A 17 0.30 9.44 12.50
C VAL A 17 -0.88 10.11 11.83
N LEU A 18 -0.62 11.25 11.20
CA LEU A 18 -1.64 12.05 10.51
C LEU A 18 -1.68 11.81 9.01
N ARG A 19 -0.69 11.09 8.47
CA ARG A 19 -0.55 10.75 7.05
C ARG A 19 -0.15 9.29 6.88
N SER A 20 -0.71 8.66 5.85
CA SER A 20 -0.24 7.38 5.33
C SER A 20 -0.13 7.45 3.80
N SER A 21 0.73 6.65 3.21
CA SER A 21 0.82 6.49 1.76
C SER A 21 1.09 5.03 1.40
N SER A 22 0.55 4.60 0.27
CA SER A 22 0.79 3.28 -0.33
C SER A 22 0.93 3.45 -1.84
N ILE A 23 1.92 2.79 -2.43
CA ILE A 23 2.21 2.85 -3.86
C ILE A 23 2.11 1.45 -4.42
N PHE A 24 1.38 1.31 -5.52
CA PHE A 24 1.18 0.06 -6.24
C PHE A 24 1.66 0.20 -7.67
N TRP A 25 2.28 -0.85 -8.21
CA TRP A 25 2.43 -0.99 -9.65
C TRP A 25 1.06 -1.26 -10.28
N ILE A 26 0.80 -0.67 -11.43
CA ILE A 26 -0.48 -0.75 -12.13
C ILE A 26 -0.21 -1.15 -13.57
N THR A 27 -0.96 -2.14 -14.04
CA THR A 27 -1.01 -2.52 -15.46
C THR A 27 -2.45 -2.70 -15.93
N GLN A 28 -2.76 -2.19 -17.11
CA GLN A 28 -4.00 -2.43 -17.81
C GLN A 28 -3.74 -2.57 -19.31
N ASN A 29 -4.22 -3.65 -19.88
CA ASN A 29 -4.16 -3.95 -21.30
C ASN A 29 -5.20 -5.03 -21.62
N SER A 30 -5.20 -5.55 -22.86
CA SER A 30 -6.13 -6.57 -23.32
C SER A 30 -6.10 -7.90 -22.55
N THR A 31 -5.03 -8.18 -21.80
CA THR A 31 -4.82 -9.45 -21.07
C THR A 31 -4.86 -9.31 -19.56
N THR A 32 -4.59 -8.10 -19.04
CA THR A 32 -4.41 -7.85 -17.62
C THR A 32 -5.15 -6.58 -17.21
N LYS A 33 -5.83 -6.65 -16.07
CA LYS A 33 -6.55 -5.53 -15.46
C LYS A 33 -6.10 -5.36 -14.02
N THR A 34 -5.84 -4.12 -13.61
CA THR A 34 -5.56 -3.81 -12.21
C THR A 34 -6.72 -3.00 -11.63
N THR A 35 -7.18 -3.36 -10.43
CA THR A 35 -8.16 -2.59 -9.66
C THR A 35 -7.56 -2.25 -8.30
N ILE A 36 -7.56 -0.97 -7.90
CA ILE A 36 -7.23 -0.59 -6.53
C ILE A 36 -8.50 -0.56 -5.69
N CYS A 37 -8.59 -1.40 -4.68
CA CYS A 37 -9.71 -1.50 -3.76
C CYS A 37 -9.34 -0.81 -2.44
N LEU A 38 -10.13 0.16 -2.00
CA LEU A 38 -9.95 0.87 -0.73
C LEU A 38 -11.18 0.62 0.14
N SER A 39 -10.96 0.18 1.37
CA SER A 39 -12.02 0.17 2.39
C SER A 39 -11.90 1.39 3.31
N ASN A 40 -13.03 1.96 3.75
CA ASN A 40 -13.08 3.08 4.69
C ASN A 40 -12.75 2.64 6.12
N TYR A 41 -11.60 1.99 6.29
CA TYR A 41 -11.17 1.31 7.51
C TYR A 41 -11.09 2.24 8.71
N TRP A 42 -10.66 3.47 8.49
CA TRP A 42 -10.55 4.48 9.53
C TRP A 42 -11.90 4.87 10.11
N ARG A 43 -12.95 4.98 9.28
CA ARG A 43 -14.29 5.32 9.76
C ARG A 43 -14.86 4.20 10.62
N PHE A 44 -14.84 2.94 10.18
CA PHE A 44 -15.47 1.87 10.95
C PHE A 44 -14.63 1.37 12.14
N LYS A 45 -13.30 1.50 12.13
CA LYS A 45 -12.47 1.11 13.28
C LYS A 45 -12.33 2.20 14.33
N ASN A 46 -12.15 3.45 13.91
CA ASN A 46 -11.75 4.54 14.80
C ASN A 46 -12.70 5.76 14.72
N ASN A 47 -13.79 5.68 13.95
CA ASN A 47 -14.71 6.81 13.71
C ASN A 47 -13.99 8.07 13.20
N LEU A 48 -13.00 7.86 12.32
CA LEU A 48 -12.18 8.94 11.75
C LEU A 48 -12.66 9.30 10.35
N ASP A 49 -12.68 10.60 10.07
CA ASP A 49 -12.85 11.14 8.74
C ASP A 49 -11.47 11.41 8.11
N VAL A 50 -11.28 10.90 6.90
CA VAL A 50 -10.00 10.97 6.19
C VAL A 50 -10.16 11.65 4.84
N THR A 51 -9.12 12.36 4.42
CA THR A 51 -8.98 12.86 3.05
C THR A 51 -8.06 11.92 2.28
N ILE A 52 -8.49 11.47 1.10
CA ILE A 52 -7.70 10.56 0.26
C ILE A 52 -7.34 11.25 -1.05
N LEU A 53 -6.05 11.23 -1.38
CA LEU A 53 -5.53 11.68 -2.67
C LEU A 53 -5.01 10.47 -3.46
N VAL A 54 -5.36 10.44 -4.74
CA VAL A 54 -4.95 9.40 -5.68
C VAL A 54 -4.09 10.04 -6.75
N SER A 55 -2.84 9.57 -6.86
CA SER A 55 -1.87 10.03 -7.85
C SER A 55 -1.48 8.89 -8.79
N TRP A 56 -1.70 9.08 -10.08
CA TRP A 56 -1.27 8.17 -11.13
C TRP A 56 0.01 8.67 -11.77
N ARG A 57 1.02 7.81 -11.89
CA ARG A 57 2.31 8.15 -12.49
C ARG A 57 2.68 7.19 -13.61
N ALA A 58 3.33 7.71 -14.64
CA ALA A 58 3.96 6.90 -15.67
C ALA A 58 5.13 6.09 -15.09
N MET A 59 5.61 5.09 -15.83
CA MET A 59 6.82 4.33 -15.46
C MET A 59 8.08 5.21 -15.34
N SER A 60 8.11 6.38 -15.99
CA SER A 60 9.16 7.39 -15.83
C SER A 60 9.12 8.13 -14.48
N GLY A 61 8.04 7.98 -13.72
CA GLY A 61 7.76 8.74 -12.49
C GLY A 61 6.98 10.04 -12.71
N GLU A 62 6.73 10.44 -13.96
CA GLU A 62 5.93 11.62 -14.31
C GLU A 62 4.50 11.52 -13.74
N LEU A 63 4.02 12.59 -13.10
CA LEU A 63 2.66 12.67 -12.57
C LEU A 63 1.67 12.94 -13.70
N LEU A 64 0.80 11.98 -13.98
CA LEU A 64 -0.19 12.07 -15.06
C LEU A 64 -1.53 12.64 -14.57
N LYS A 65 -1.96 12.24 -13.37
CA LYS A 65 -3.24 12.66 -12.80
C LYS A 65 -3.19 12.61 -11.28
N ARG A 66 -3.70 13.65 -10.62
CA ARG A 66 -3.91 13.68 -9.17
C ARG A 66 -5.29 14.21 -8.86
N HIS A 67 -6.01 13.53 -7.98
CA HIS A 67 -7.37 13.91 -7.61
C HIS A 67 -7.74 13.39 -6.22
N LYS A 68 -8.72 14.07 -5.60
CA LYS A 68 -9.32 13.64 -4.33
C LYS A 68 -10.40 12.60 -4.60
N VAL A 69 -10.50 11.60 -3.74
CA VAL A 69 -11.61 10.64 -3.71
C VAL A 69 -12.28 10.65 -2.34
N GLU A 70 -13.58 10.38 -2.32
CA GLU A 70 -14.41 10.44 -1.12
C GLU A 70 -15.32 9.22 -1.05
N PHE A 71 -15.58 8.75 0.16
CA PHE A 71 -16.53 7.68 0.44
C PHE A 71 -17.96 8.24 0.50
N VAL A 72 -18.58 8.46 -0.67
CA VAL A 72 -19.96 8.97 -0.75
C VAL A 72 -20.94 7.80 -0.68
N ASN A 73 -21.63 7.64 0.45
CA ASN A 73 -22.62 6.57 0.69
C ASN A 73 -22.09 5.14 0.44
N THR A 74 -20.77 4.94 0.50
CA THR A 74 -20.12 3.64 0.33
C THR A 74 -19.00 3.47 1.35
N ALA A 75 -18.77 2.24 1.81
CA ALA A 75 -17.64 1.88 2.66
C ALA A 75 -16.42 1.40 1.85
N VAL A 76 -16.56 1.23 0.53
CA VAL A 76 -15.52 0.70 -0.36
C VAL A 76 -15.47 1.51 -1.66
N LEU A 77 -14.26 1.77 -2.14
CA LEU A 77 -13.99 2.38 -3.44
C LEU A 77 -13.15 1.42 -4.28
N ASN A 78 -13.50 1.29 -5.55
CA ASN A 78 -12.72 0.56 -6.55
C ASN A 78 -12.24 1.56 -7.59
N LEU A 79 -10.93 1.71 -7.75
CA LEU A 79 -10.31 2.64 -8.67
C LEU A 79 -9.70 1.87 -9.83
N ALA A 80 -10.07 2.27 -11.04
CA ALA A 80 -9.46 1.80 -12.26
C ALA A 80 -8.38 2.80 -12.74
N PRO A 81 -7.37 2.33 -13.48
CA PRO A 81 -6.40 3.17 -14.17
C PRO A 81 -7.06 4.23 -15.05
N PRO A 82 -6.38 5.37 -15.28
CA PRO A 82 -6.97 6.51 -15.98
C PRO A 82 -7.14 6.30 -17.50
N PHE A 83 -6.53 5.25 -18.08
CA PHE A 83 -6.53 4.96 -19.51
C PHE A 83 -6.74 3.46 -19.75
N ASP A 84 -7.28 3.10 -20.92
CA ASP A 84 -7.56 1.70 -21.29
C ASP A 84 -6.28 0.85 -21.38
N GLU A 85 -5.23 1.40 -22.00
CA GLU A 85 -3.88 0.85 -21.93
C GLU A 85 -3.02 1.73 -21.00
N PHE A 86 -2.49 1.11 -19.95
CA PHE A 86 -1.73 1.83 -18.92
C PHE A 86 -0.71 0.94 -18.25
N GLU A 87 0.51 1.44 -18.09
CA GLU A 87 1.51 0.86 -17.19
C GLU A 87 2.19 1.97 -16.40
N GLY A 88 2.27 1.80 -15.09
CA GLY A 88 2.75 2.85 -14.20
C GLY A 88 2.57 2.51 -12.73
N SER A 89 2.32 3.54 -11.93
CA SER A 89 2.02 3.39 -10.51
C SER A 89 0.82 4.22 -10.07
N CYS A 90 0.18 3.75 -9.00
CA CYS A 90 -0.85 4.48 -8.27
C CYS A 90 -0.39 4.67 -6.84
N GLU A 91 -0.28 5.92 -6.41
CA GLU A 91 -0.05 6.30 -5.03
C GLU A 91 -1.38 6.73 -4.40
N ILE A 92 -1.72 6.11 -3.27
CA ILE A 92 -2.84 6.46 -2.42
C ILE A 92 -2.30 7.09 -1.16
N GLU A 93 -2.55 8.38 -0.98
CA GLU A 93 -2.22 9.12 0.24
C GLU A 93 -3.48 9.34 1.06
N THR A 94 -3.39 9.09 2.36
CA THR A 94 -4.46 9.35 3.32
C THR A 94 -3.99 10.38 4.33
N PHE A 95 -4.84 11.37 4.61
CA PHE A 95 -4.61 12.43 5.57
C PHE A 95 -5.76 12.48 6.58
N CYS A 96 -5.44 12.73 7.85
CA CYS A 96 -6.42 12.94 8.90
C CYS A 96 -5.96 14.04 9.85
N LEU A 97 -6.90 14.79 10.42
CA LEU A 97 -6.62 15.79 11.45
C LEU A 97 -6.39 15.14 12.83
N ASN A 98 -6.76 13.88 12.97
CA ASN A 98 -6.59 13.09 14.18
C ASN A 98 -5.64 11.92 13.90
N ASN A 99 -5.05 11.36 14.95
CA ASN A 99 -4.17 10.22 14.83
C ASN A 99 -4.90 9.02 14.17
N LEU A 100 -4.39 8.56 13.03
CA LEU A 100 -4.93 7.42 12.29
C LEU A 100 -4.91 6.12 13.11
N ARG A 101 -3.97 6.02 14.07
CA ARG A 101 -3.58 4.83 14.84
C ARG A 101 -3.09 3.68 13.96
N ILE A 102 -3.88 3.26 12.98
CA ILE A 102 -3.54 2.22 12.01
C ILE A 102 -3.37 2.91 10.64
N PRO A 103 -2.13 3.21 10.22
CA PRO A 103 -1.87 3.85 8.94
C PRO A 103 -1.97 2.89 7.75
N TYR A 104 -1.87 1.58 8.00
CA TYR A 104 -2.04 0.54 7.00
C TYR A 104 -3.54 0.27 6.83
N SER A 105 -4.18 0.97 5.91
CA SER A 105 -5.56 0.65 5.56
C SER A 105 -5.64 -0.62 4.74
N ALA A 106 -6.85 -1.18 4.71
CA ALA A 106 -7.24 -2.19 3.74
C ALA A 106 -7.31 -1.57 2.32
N ILE A 107 -6.14 -1.23 1.78
CA ILE A 107 -5.93 -0.87 0.38
C ILE A 107 -5.25 -2.05 -0.30
N MET A 108 -5.84 -2.49 -1.40
CA MET A 108 -5.37 -3.64 -2.16
C MET A 108 -5.27 -3.28 -3.64
N ALA A 109 -4.25 -3.81 -4.31
CA ALA A 109 -4.25 -3.92 -5.75
C ALA A 109 -4.66 -5.35 -6.13
N VAL A 110 -5.65 -5.48 -7.00
CA VAL A 110 -6.12 -6.75 -7.56
C VAL A 110 -5.71 -6.78 -9.02
N TYR A 111 -4.88 -7.75 -9.38
CA TYR A 111 -4.42 -8.02 -10.74
C TYR A 111 -5.19 -9.21 -11.29
N GLU A 112 -6.02 -8.95 -12.29
CA GLU A 112 -6.87 -9.94 -12.93
C GLU A 112 -6.32 -10.23 -14.33
N THR A 113 -6.17 -11.51 -14.65
CA THR A 113 -5.93 -12.01 -16.00
C THR A 113 -7.02 -13.02 -16.35
N LYS A 114 -7.03 -13.53 -17.58
CA LYS A 114 -7.98 -14.56 -18.00
C LYS A 114 -7.97 -15.80 -17.09
N ASP A 115 -6.80 -16.20 -16.62
CA ASP A 115 -6.59 -17.50 -15.97
C ASP A 115 -6.18 -17.39 -14.49
N SER A 116 -5.97 -16.18 -13.97
CA SER A 116 -5.48 -15.97 -12.60
C SER A 116 -5.88 -14.62 -12.03
N ILE A 117 -6.02 -14.57 -10.70
CA ILE A 117 -6.16 -13.36 -9.90
C ILE A 117 -5.02 -13.36 -8.88
N SER A 118 -4.27 -12.26 -8.85
CA SER A 118 -3.26 -11.96 -7.83
C SER A 118 -3.69 -10.71 -7.07
N MET A 119 -3.33 -10.62 -5.79
CA MET A 119 -3.61 -9.43 -4.99
C MET A 119 -2.39 -9.04 -4.17
N VAL A 120 -2.17 -7.73 -4.04
CA VAL A 120 -1.18 -7.10 -3.18
C VAL A 120 -1.94 -6.27 -2.14
N HIS A 121 -1.57 -6.34 -0.87
CA HIS A 121 -2.12 -5.50 0.19
C HIS A 121 -1.06 -4.53 0.71
N SER A 122 -1.42 -3.28 0.99
CA SER A 122 -0.50 -2.34 1.64
C SER A 122 -0.20 -2.79 3.07
N TYR A 123 1.01 -3.28 3.33
CA TYR A 123 1.39 -3.83 4.63
C TYR A 123 2.43 -2.99 5.39
N THR A 124 2.91 -1.89 4.82
CA THR A 124 3.97 -1.07 5.43
C THR A 124 3.64 0.43 5.41
N ARG A 125 4.34 1.22 6.23
CA ARG A 125 4.14 2.66 6.39
C ARG A 125 5.49 3.36 6.32
N THR A 126 5.46 4.61 5.92
CA THR A 126 6.60 5.50 6.11
C THR A 126 6.61 5.99 7.56
N TYR A 127 7.73 5.80 8.27
CA TYR A 127 7.92 6.41 9.58
C TYR A 127 7.90 7.93 9.45
N SER A 128 7.27 8.58 10.42
CA SER A 128 7.36 10.03 10.55
C SER A 128 8.76 10.45 11.01
N HIS A 129 9.16 11.71 10.75
CA HIS A 129 10.50 12.18 11.11
C HIS A 129 10.79 12.04 12.61
N HIS A 130 9.84 12.35 13.48
CA HIS A 130 10.04 12.22 14.93
C HIS A 130 10.30 10.75 15.34
N GLU A 131 9.67 9.77 14.68
CA GLU A 131 9.95 8.35 14.98
C GLU A 131 11.33 7.91 14.52
N ILE A 132 11.81 8.47 13.40
CA ILE A 132 13.18 8.25 12.93
C ILE A 132 14.17 8.85 13.92
N GLU A 133 13.94 10.10 14.35
CA GLU A 133 14.77 10.83 15.32
C GLU A 133 14.83 10.13 16.68
N GLU A 134 13.71 9.57 17.13
CA GLU A 134 13.61 8.84 18.40
C GLU A 134 14.05 7.37 18.31
N GLY A 135 14.49 6.90 17.14
CA GLY A 135 14.90 5.50 16.92
C GLY A 135 13.75 4.50 17.07
N ARG A 136 12.49 4.94 16.90
CA ARG A 136 11.27 4.12 16.96
C ARG A 136 10.92 3.50 15.60
N THR A 137 11.94 3.07 14.86
CA THR A 137 11.77 2.47 13.53
C THR A 137 12.08 0.98 13.56
N ILE A 138 11.33 0.21 12.78
CA ILE A 138 11.62 -1.19 12.47
C ILE A 138 12.32 -1.18 11.11
N THR A 139 13.62 -1.49 11.11
CA THR A 139 14.46 -1.58 9.91
C THR A 139 14.51 -2.97 9.33
N ASP A 140 14.10 -3.98 10.10
CA ASP A 140 14.18 -5.40 9.76
C ASP A 140 12.87 -6.09 10.14
N GLY A 141 12.22 -6.75 9.18
CA GLY A 141 10.95 -7.46 9.38
C GLY A 141 10.90 -8.74 8.55
N HIS A 142 10.29 -9.78 9.13
CA HIS A 142 9.94 -11.01 8.41
C HIS A 142 8.46 -10.93 8.02
N GLU A 143 8.18 -11.06 6.73
CA GLU A 143 6.83 -11.04 6.21
C GLU A 143 6.16 -12.42 6.38
N SER A 144 4.97 -12.45 6.98
CA SER A 144 4.10 -13.63 6.97
C SER A 144 2.75 -13.26 6.34
N CYS A 145 2.50 -13.79 5.14
CA CYS A 145 1.28 -13.54 4.38
C CYS A 145 0.01 -14.08 5.08
N TRP A 146 -1.15 -13.58 4.64
CA TRP A 146 -2.43 -14.26 4.89
C TRP A 146 -2.43 -15.59 4.14
N THR A 147 -2.45 -16.71 4.87
CA THR A 147 -2.64 -18.03 4.25
C THR A 147 -4.13 -18.33 4.16
N ILE A 148 -4.69 -18.31 2.96
CA ILE A 148 -6.06 -18.78 2.72
C ILE A 148 -6.00 -20.27 2.35
N TYR A 149 -6.56 -21.13 3.18
CA TYR A 149 -6.74 -22.55 2.85
C TYR A 149 -8.06 -22.72 2.09
N GLY A 150 -7.98 -22.88 0.77
CA GLY A 150 -9.12 -23.24 -0.08
C GLY A 150 -9.31 -24.76 -0.14
N GLY A 151 -10.32 -25.29 0.54
CA GLY A 151 -10.75 -26.67 0.40
C GLY A 151 -11.58 -26.87 -0.88
N GLY A 152 -10.96 -27.36 -1.95
CA GLY A 152 -11.66 -27.86 -3.15
C GLY A 152 -11.77 -26.89 -4.32
N ALA A 153 -11.48 -27.41 -5.51
CA ALA A 153 -11.43 -26.78 -6.84
C ALA A 153 -10.29 -25.77 -7.08
N LYS A 154 -9.66 -25.89 -8.24
CA LYS A 154 -8.41 -25.22 -8.67
C LYS A 154 -8.59 -23.70 -8.79
N PHE A 155 -8.54 -22.98 -7.67
CA PHE A 155 -8.21 -21.57 -7.64
C PHE A 155 -6.76 -21.44 -7.20
N ARG A 156 -5.87 -21.01 -8.11
CA ARG A 156 -4.51 -20.58 -7.75
C ARG A 156 -4.54 -19.07 -7.60
N ALA A 157 -4.89 -18.62 -6.39
CA ALA A 157 -4.63 -17.24 -5.98
C ALA A 157 -3.19 -17.20 -5.45
N LEU A 158 -2.29 -16.54 -6.17
CA LEU A 158 -0.98 -16.19 -5.64
C LEU A 158 -1.09 -14.78 -5.07
N LEU A 159 -1.04 -14.65 -3.75
CA LEU A 159 -0.94 -13.36 -3.09
C LEU A 159 0.53 -12.97 -3.06
N LEU A 160 0.97 -12.14 -4.02
CA LEU A 160 2.27 -11.49 -3.90
C LEU A 160 2.03 -10.21 -3.10
N VAL A 161 2.62 -10.09 -1.92
CA VAL A 161 2.69 -8.79 -1.26
C VAL A 161 4.01 -8.18 -1.68
N THR A 162 3.97 -7.06 -2.38
CA THR A 162 5.17 -6.27 -2.64
C THR A 162 4.76 -4.82 -2.66
N THR A 163 5.28 -4.04 -1.71
CA THR A 163 6.07 -2.83 -1.98
C THR A 163 6.59 -2.30 -0.63
N VAL A 164 7.86 -2.58 -0.36
CA VAL A 164 8.72 -1.72 0.47
C VAL A 164 9.20 -0.61 -0.44
N ILE A 165 8.81 0.64 -0.18
CA ILE A 165 9.67 1.79 -0.47
C ILE A 165 9.60 2.78 0.70
N MET A 166 10.62 2.74 1.55
CA MET A 166 11.04 3.90 2.33
C MET A 166 11.46 4.99 1.34
N LEU A 167 10.57 5.93 1.04
CA LEU A 167 10.94 7.19 0.40
C LEU A 167 10.97 8.27 1.48
N CYS A 168 12.12 8.39 2.14
CA CYS A 168 12.55 9.71 2.56
C CYS A 168 12.60 10.59 1.31
N ASN A 169 12.11 11.83 1.39
CA ASN A 169 12.06 12.83 0.31
C ASN A 169 13.43 13.28 -0.23
N HIS A 170 14.49 12.49 -0.05
CA HIS A 170 15.80 12.72 -0.61
C HIS A 170 16.35 11.39 -1.13
N ILE A 171 16.86 11.40 -2.37
CA ILE A 171 17.51 10.30 -3.10
C ILE A 171 16.56 9.51 -4.01
N ILE A 172 16.16 10.13 -5.13
CA ILE A 172 16.19 9.44 -6.43
C ILE A 172 17.00 10.33 -7.37
N ALA A 173 18.31 10.23 -7.20
CA ALA A 173 19.27 10.47 -8.25
C ALA A 173 20.32 9.37 -8.13
N ASN A 174 20.45 8.57 -9.20
CA ASN A 174 21.48 7.59 -9.51
C ASN A 174 21.26 6.10 -9.21
N SER A 175 21.71 5.36 -10.25
CA SER A 175 21.94 3.92 -10.42
C SER A 175 20.68 3.06 -10.57
N GLY A 176 20.43 2.37 -11.68
CA GLY A 176 21.34 1.83 -12.69
C GLY A 176 21.49 0.32 -12.46
N SER A 177 20.87 -0.47 -13.34
CA SER A 177 21.21 -1.87 -13.66
C SER A 177 21.60 -2.85 -12.54
N GLY A 178 20.71 -3.81 -12.26
CA GLY A 178 21.08 -5.22 -12.28
C GLY A 178 21.42 -5.93 -10.95
N VAL A 179 20.98 -7.19 -10.94
CA VAL A 179 21.58 -8.39 -10.30
C VAL A 179 21.05 -8.82 -8.91
N MET A 180 20.26 -9.89 -8.98
CA MET A 180 19.98 -10.97 -8.03
C MET A 180 21.26 -11.57 -7.40
N MET A 181 21.29 -11.87 -6.09
CA MET A 181 21.99 -12.99 -5.39
C MET A 181 21.68 -12.90 -3.87
N VAL A 182 20.97 -13.84 -3.24
CA VAL A 182 21.38 -15.15 -2.66
C VAL A 182 22.36 -15.06 -1.48
N GLU A 183 21.85 -15.49 -0.31
CA GLU A 183 22.47 -16.04 0.92
C GLU A 183 23.76 -15.43 1.51
N LYS A 184 23.68 -15.08 2.81
CA LYS A 184 24.09 -15.96 3.92
C LYS A 184 23.46 -15.53 5.25
#